data_AF-A0A927NER9-F1
#
_entry.id   AF-A0A927NER9-F1
#
_cell.length_a   1.000
_cell.length_b   1.000
_cell.length_c   1.000
_cell.angle_alpha   90.00
_cell.angle_beta   90.00
_cell.angle_gamma   90.00
#
_symmetry.space_group_name_H-M   'P 1'
#
loop_
_entity.id
_entity.type
_entity.pdbx_description
1 polymer ?
#
loop_
_entity_poly.entity_id
_entity_poly.type
_entity_poly.pdbx_seq_one_letter_code
_entity_poly.pdbx_strand_id
1 'polypeptide(L)'
;MKISNLSPVFSSYIGDNILKVLDGAQREIVEINRDSMRANYGKTVDGALSRWQVLLCEQTVDYLYHDKIWQRTDYEKGSRPVLEDVVNTLIKSDITQFEKAFRIVRFCRDLYKKTDAENPYDGGTEEELIEKGEHLCECLSRLCVALCEIVGIAGRIITHVGGGHLTCELYVDGKWGYFDPRAGIFFLKSDGNVASVYEILCNPEIIDAQPQWVKNEVSARWTWEFRAKRCKQFFFDKREVNTVKPYSLSDCDSLDFSKRTFEQEWKDGLDVTGEKYSEAICKLFMLDYEKQNPHFEFNVENGCQITTPYTVYAVGKDIGFPTGEVKFYINGQEVGSMRKPEKFAGSLQKGFPLTLDKAITSGKYKLRAEIVAKPSVCGEVEIIIN
;
A
#
# COMPACT_ATOMS: atom_id res chain seq x y z
N MET A 1 3.81 -10.34 -18.90
CA MET A 1 2.57 -10.75 -19.62
C MET A 1 1.97 -9.54 -20.31
N LYS A 2 1.68 -9.64 -21.62
CA LYS A 2 1.19 -8.51 -22.41
C LYS A 2 -0.26 -8.14 -22.17
N ILE A 3 -0.55 -6.84 -22.18
CA ILE A 3 -1.92 -6.29 -22.17
C ILE A 3 -2.75 -6.79 -23.37
N SER A 4 -2.11 -6.98 -24.53
CA SER A 4 -2.76 -7.45 -25.76
C SER A 4 -3.34 -8.87 -25.67
N ASN A 5 -2.98 -9.62 -24.63
CA ASN A 5 -3.38 -11.01 -24.44
C ASN A 5 -4.71 -11.17 -23.70
N LEU A 6 -5.37 -10.06 -23.34
CA LEU A 6 -6.67 -10.11 -22.66
C LEU A 6 -7.77 -10.62 -23.60
N SER A 7 -8.46 -11.67 -23.16
CA SER A 7 -9.51 -12.31 -23.97
C SER A 7 -10.78 -11.45 -24.06
N PRO A 8 -11.32 -11.20 -25.28
CA PRO A 8 -12.58 -10.47 -25.46
C PRO A 8 -13.78 -11.11 -24.74
N VAL A 9 -13.72 -12.41 -24.46
CA VAL A 9 -14.77 -13.17 -23.74
C VAL A 9 -14.97 -12.61 -22.33
N PHE A 10 -13.93 -12.08 -21.70
CA PHE A 10 -14.01 -11.49 -20.36
C PHE A 10 -14.16 -9.97 -20.37
N SER A 11 -14.51 -9.36 -21.52
CA SER A 11 -14.62 -7.90 -21.65
C SER A 11 -15.53 -7.24 -20.60
N SER A 12 -16.55 -7.93 -20.10
CA SER A 12 -17.43 -7.43 -19.02
C SER A 12 -16.74 -7.34 -17.65
N TYR A 13 -15.62 -8.03 -17.47
CA TYR A 13 -14.86 -8.14 -16.21
C TYR A 13 -13.51 -7.40 -16.27
N ILE A 14 -13.29 -6.56 -17.28
CA ILE A 14 -12.02 -5.87 -17.53
C ILE A 14 -12.21 -4.35 -17.45
N GLY A 15 -11.30 -3.67 -16.76
CA GLY A 15 -11.21 -2.21 -16.71
C GLY A 15 -12.50 -1.57 -16.19
N ASP A 16 -13.00 -0.56 -16.91
CA ASP A 16 -14.23 0.16 -16.54
C ASP A 16 -15.49 -0.72 -16.61
N ASN A 17 -15.48 -1.83 -17.34
CA ASN A 17 -16.64 -2.72 -17.42
C ASN A 17 -16.89 -3.47 -16.11
N ILE A 18 -15.89 -3.58 -15.22
CA ILE A 18 -16.05 -4.17 -13.88
C ILE A 18 -17.20 -3.50 -13.11
N LEU A 19 -17.40 -2.19 -13.27
CA LEU A 19 -18.49 -1.47 -12.62
C LEU A 19 -19.88 -1.97 -13.03
N LYS A 20 -20.01 -2.57 -14.23
CA LYS A 20 -21.28 -3.09 -14.74
C LYS A 20 -21.70 -4.41 -14.09
N VAL A 21 -20.75 -5.16 -13.54
CA VAL A 21 -20.99 -6.47 -12.92
C VAL A 21 -20.98 -6.42 -11.39
N LEU A 22 -20.51 -5.32 -10.80
CA LEU A 22 -20.57 -5.07 -9.36
C LEU A 22 -21.80 -4.26 -8.98
N ASP A 23 -22.24 -4.41 -7.73
CA ASP A 23 -23.32 -3.65 -7.11
C ASP A 23 -22.93 -3.09 -5.73
N GLY A 24 -23.85 -2.32 -5.14
CA GLY A 24 -23.75 -1.82 -3.77
C GLY A 24 -22.40 -1.16 -3.43
N ALA A 25 -21.87 -1.49 -2.25
CA ALA A 25 -20.62 -0.93 -1.73
C ALA A 25 -19.39 -1.37 -2.56
N GLN A 26 -19.42 -2.55 -3.20
CA GLN A 26 -18.33 -3.03 -4.05
C GLN A 26 -18.21 -2.22 -5.34
N ARG A 27 -19.34 -1.84 -5.96
CA ARG A 27 -19.32 -0.94 -7.12
C ARG A 27 -18.81 0.44 -6.73
N GLU A 28 -19.32 0.99 -5.65
CA GLU A 28 -18.97 2.32 -5.14
C GLU A 28 -17.48 2.43 -4.83
N ILE A 29 -16.89 1.46 -4.12
CA ILE A 29 -15.46 1.50 -3.79
C ILE A 29 -14.57 1.41 -5.02
N VAL A 30 -14.96 0.64 -6.04
CA VAL A 30 -14.20 0.53 -7.30
C VAL A 30 -14.27 1.83 -8.10
N GLU A 31 -15.44 2.48 -8.12
CA GLU A 31 -15.60 3.77 -8.79
C GLU A 31 -14.74 4.85 -8.13
N ILE A 32 -14.77 4.94 -6.80
CA ILE A 32 -13.96 5.90 -6.05
C ILE A 32 -12.47 5.58 -6.14
N ASN A 33 -12.07 4.30 -6.04
CA ASN A 33 -10.67 3.89 -6.22
C ASN A 33 -10.15 4.32 -7.59
N ARG A 34 -10.93 4.13 -8.66
CA ARG A 34 -10.54 4.57 -10.01
C ARG A 34 -10.30 6.07 -10.07
N ASP A 35 -11.18 6.86 -9.46
CA ASP A 35 -11.03 8.32 -9.45
C ASP A 35 -9.81 8.72 -8.61
N SER A 36 -9.55 8.04 -7.48
CA SER A 36 -8.34 8.23 -6.67
C SER A 36 -7.07 7.85 -7.45
N MET A 37 -7.05 6.72 -8.17
CA MET A 37 -5.91 6.32 -9.02
C MET A 37 -5.66 7.31 -10.15
N ARG A 38 -6.72 7.92 -10.73
CA ARG A 38 -6.58 8.98 -11.73
C ARG A 38 -6.04 10.28 -11.12
N ALA A 39 -6.45 10.65 -9.92
CA ALA A 39 -5.91 11.81 -9.21
C ALA A 39 -4.43 11.62 -8.85
N ASN A 40 -4.08 10.45 -8.31
CA ASN A 40 -2.70 10.10 -7.93
C ASN A 40 -1.77 9.99 -9.15
N TYR A 41 -2.15 9.20 -10.15
CA TYR A 41 -1.21 8.77 -11.19
C TYR A 41 -1.56 9.32 -12.58
N GLY A 42 -2.73 9.92 -12.77
CA GLY A 42 -3.18 10.41 -14.07
C GLY A 42 -3.05 9.36 -15.18
N LYS A 43 -2.20 9.66 -16.17
CA LYS A 43 -1.94 8.79 -17.32
C LYS A 43 -0.66 7.96 -17.20
N THR A 44 0.09 8.10 -16.10
CA THR A 44 1.33 7.33 -15.90
C THR A 44 1.02 5.83 -15.82
N VAL A 45 2.06 5.00 -15.88
CA VAL A 45 1.97 3.54 -15.91
C VAL A 45 1.03 3.00 -14.83
N ASP A 46 1.16 3.46 -13.59
CA ASP A 46 0.39 2.93 -12.46
C ASP A 46 -1.11 3.31 -12.56
N GLY A 47 -1.41 4.50 -13.11
CA GLY A 47 -2.78 4.91 -13.44
C GLY A 47 -3.34 4.16 -14.64
N ALA A 48 -2.54 4.00 -15.70
CA ALA A 48 -2.90 3.32 -16.93
C ALA A 48 -3.26 1.85 -16.70
N LEU A 49 -2.52 1.16 -15.83
CA LEU A 49 -2.72 -0.26 -15.49
C LEU A 49 -4.11 -0.56 -14.93
N SER A 50 -4.78 0.41 -14.32
CA SER A 50 -6.17 0.26 -13.85
C SER A 50 -7.16 -0.05 -14.98
N ARG A 51 -6.86 0.34 -16.22
CA ARG A 51 -7.74 0.12 -17.38
C ARG A 51 -7.74 -1.32 -17.87
N TRP A 52 -6.73 -2.10 -17.50
CA TRP A 52 -6.55 -3.48 -17.95
C TRP A 52 -6.67 -4.49 -16.80
N GLN A 53 -7.13 -4.04 -15.62
CA GLN A 53 -7.37 -4.92 -14.50
C GLN A 53 -8.53 -5.87 -14.82
N VAL A 54 -8.37 -7.13 -14.46
CA VAL A 54 -9.39 -8.18 -14.55
C VAL A 54 -9.95 -8.41 -13.16
N LEU A 55 -11.28 -8.36 -12.98
CA LEU A 55 -11.91 -8.73 -11.72
C LEU A 55 -11.58 -10.19 -11.39
N LEU A 56 -11.13 -10.49 -10.16
CA LEU A 56 -10.98 -11.86 -9.67
C LEU A 56 -12.32 -12.32 -9.07
N CYS A 57 -13.04 -13.16 -9.81
CA CYS A 57 -14.32 -13.74 -9.40
C CYS A 57 -14.48 -15.15 -9.99
N GLU A 58 -15.60 -15.81 -9.67
CA GLU A 58 -15.91 -17.16 -10.16
C GLU A 58 -15.86 -17.26 -11.70
N GLN A 59 -16.27 -16.22 -12.42
CA GLN A 59 -16.31 -16.22 -13.88
C GLN A 59 -14.93 -16.05 -14.54
N THR A 60 -13.94 -15.53 -13.81
CA THR A 60 -12.60 -15.24 -14.36
C THR A 60 -11.50 -16.10 -13.76
N VAL A 61 -11.77 -16.83 -12.66
CA VAL A 61 -10.75 -17.61 -11.95
C VAL A 61 -10.06 -18.63 -12.85
N ASP A 62 -10.81 -19.41 -13.64
CA ASP A 62 -10.22 -20.42 -14.51
C ASP A 62 -9.30 -19.80 -15.57
N TYR A 63 -9.73 -18.67 -16.13
CA TYR A 63 -8.90 -17.91 -17.07
C TYR A 63 -7.63 -17.38 -16.42
N LEU A 64 -7.73 -16.85 -15.21
CA LEU A 64 -6.58 -16.27 -14.50
C LEU A 64 -5.59 -17.35 -14.02
N TYR A 65 -6.05 -18.52 -13.60
CA TYR A 65 -5.20 -19.50 -12.92
C TYR A 65 -4.81 -20.72 -13.78
N HIS A 66 -5.62 -21.08 -14.79
CA HIS A 66 -5.39 -22.27 -15.58
C HIS A 66 -4.95 -21.99 -17.02
N ASP A 67 -5.18 -20.79 -17.55
CA ASP A 67 -4.70 -20.44 -18.89
C ASP A 67 -3.19 -20.18 -18.89
N LYS A 68 -2.49 -20.93 -19.75
CA LYS A 68 -1.03 -20.86 -19.90
C LYS A 68 -0.55 -19.49 -20.40
N ILE A 69 -1.43 -18.66 -20.95
CA ILE A 69 -1.09 -17.31 -21.39
C ILE A 69 -0.59 -16.42 -20.24
N TRP A 70 -1.04 -16.68 -19.01
CA TRP A 70 -0.59 -15.96 -17.81
C TRP A 70 0.75 -16.46 -17.27
N GLN A 71 1.20 -17.64 -17.69
CA GLN A 71 2.34 -18.37 -17.10
C GLN A 71 3.66 -18.13 -17.85
N ARG A 72 3.70 -17.16 -18.77
CA ARG A 72 4.85 -16.89 -19.66
C ARG A 72 5.37 -15.48 -19.48
N THR A 73 6.68 -15.33 -19.67
CA THR A 73 7.39 -14.05 -19.75
C THR A 73 7.70 -13.76 -21.22
N ASP A 74 7.56 -12.50 -21.63
CA ASP A 74 7.91 -12.07 -22.99
C ASP A 74 9.16 -11.16 -22.97
N TYR A 75 9.89 -11.16 -21.86
CA TYR A 75 11.11 -10.37 -21.69
C TYR A 75 12.21 -10.79 -22.67
N GLU A 76 12.79 -9.79 -23.33
CA GLU A 76 13.93 -9.95 -24.22
C GLU A 76 15.22 -9.63 -23.48
N LYS A 77 16.13 -10.61 -23.39
CA LYS A 77 17.44 -10.43 -22.76
C LYS A 77 18.25 -9.32 -23.45
N GLY A 78 18.86 -8.46 -22.66
CA GLY A 78 19.61 -7.28 -23.08
C GLY A 78 18.78 -6.02 -23.24
N SER A 79 17.44 -6.10 -23.15
CA SER A 79 16.56 -4.93 -23.31
C SER A 79 16.58 -3.97 -22.11
N ARG A 80 16.94 -4.46 -20.91
CA ARG A 80 16.99 -3.67 -19.67
C ARG A 80 18.27 -3.92 -18.87
N PRO A 81 19.45 -3.50 -19.37
CA PRO A 81 20.75 -3.88 -18.80
C PRO A 81 20.93 -3.48 -17.32
N VAL A 82 20.40 -2.34 -16.89
CA VAL A 82 20.48 -1.91 -15.48
C VAL A 82 19.73 -2.87 -14.56
N LEU A 83 18.53 -3.31 -14.95
CA LEU A 83 17.75 -4.27 -14.17
C LEU A 83 18.39 -5.66 -14.21
N GLU A 84 18.98 -6.05 -15.33
CA GLU A 84 19.74 -7.30 -15.45
C GLU A 84 20.93 -7.34 -14.50
N ASP A 85 21.68 -6.25 -14.38
CA ASP A 85 22.81 -6.15 -13.44
C ASP A 85 22.36 -6.29 -11.98
N VAL A 86 21.22 -5.68 -11.63
CA VAL A 86 20.59 -5.86 -10.31
C VAL A 86 20.24 -7.33 -10.08
N VAL A 87 19.57 -7.98 -11.03
CA VAL A 87 19.20 -9.39 -10.94
C VAL A 87 20.43 -10.29 -10.83
N ASN A 88 21.47 -10.06 -11.62
CA ASN A 88 22.72 -10.82 -11.60
C ASN A 88 23.44 -10.72 -10.24
N THR A 89 23.26 -9.60 -9.53
CA THR A 89 23.79 -9.41 -8.18
C THR A 89 22.97 -10.20 -7.13
N LEU A 90 21.66 -10.28 -7.30
CA LEU A 90 20.75 -10.94 -6.36
C LEU A 90 20.74 -12.47 -6.51
N ILE A 91 20.85 -12.95 -7.75
CA ILE A 91 20.49 -14.31 -8.13
C ILE A 91 21.72 -15.11 -8.55
N LYS A 92 21.93 -16.25 -7.89
CA LYS A 92 22.90 -17.25 -8.31
C LYS A 92 22.25 -18.24 -9.27
N SER A 93 23.04 -18.90 -10.12
CA SER A 93 22.54 -19.77 -11.19
C SER A 93 21.88 -21.07 -10.72
N ASP A 94 22.15 -21.52 -9.49
CA ASP A 94 21.83 -22.85 -8.97
C ASP A 94 20.73 -22.89 -7.89
N ILE A 95 19.81 -21.92 -7.89
CA ILE A 95 18.71 -21.82 -6.89
C ILE A 95 17.32 -22.00 -7.52
N THR A 96 16.35 -22.43 -6.71
CA THR A 96 14.96 -22.71 -7.11
C THR A 96 14.21 -21.44 -7.55
N GLN A 97 13.07 -21.58 -8.25
CA GLN A 97 12.28 -20.39 -8.64
C GLN A 97 11.75 -19.65 -7.41
N PHE A 98 11.28 -20.39 -6.38
CA PHE A 98 10.91 -19.79 -5.11
C PHE A 98 12.04 -18.95 -4.50
N GLU A 99 13.27 -19.48 -4.42
CA GLU A 99 14.40 -18.74 -3.85
C GLU A 99 14.76 -17.50 -4.68
N LYS A 100 14.65 -17.56 -6.02
CA LYS A 100 14.83 -16.39 -6.89
C LYS A 100 13.79 -15.31 -6.58
N ALA A 101 12.50 -15.66 -6.62
CA ALA A 101 11.40 -14.75 -6.32
C ALA A 101 11.55 -14.15 -4.92
N PHE A 102 11.89 -14.97 -3.94
CA PHE A 102 12.05 -14.55 -2.56
C PHE A 102 13.17 -13.53 -2.35
N ARG A 103 14.32 -13.69 -3.03
CA ARG A 103 15.40 -12.69 -3.02
C ARG A 103 15.01 -11.37 -3.65
N ILE A 104 14.27 -11.43 -4.76
CA ILE A 104 13.75 -10.24 -5.44
C ILE A 104 12.73 -9.51 -4.54
N VAL A 105 11.81 -10.23 -3.92
CA VAL A 105 10.84 -9.68 -2.96
C VAL A 105 11.55 -9.01 -1.78
N ARG A 106 12.58 -9.64 -1.20
CA ARG A 106 13.39 -9.04 -0.13
C ARG A 106 14.12 -7.77 -0.58
N PHE A 107 14.65 -7.78 -1.81
CA PHE A 107 15.29 -6.60 -2.38
C PHE A 107 14.30 -5.43 -2.48
N CYS A 108 13.13 -5.64 -3.09
CA CYS A 108 12.07 -4.63 -3.19
C CYS A 108 11.60 -4.15 -1.80
N ARG A 109 11.39 -5.09 -0.87
CA ARG A 109 10.98 -4.81 0.52
C ARG A 109 11.94 -3.88 1.24
N ASP A 110 13.22 -3.99 0.96
CA ASP A 110 14.27 -3.27 1.66
C ASP A 110 14.71 -1.99 0.93
N LEU A 111 14.12 -1.65 -0.22
CA LEU A 111 14.44 -0.40 -0.95
C LEU A 111 14.20 0.85 -0.11
N TYR A 112 13.23 0.84 0.82
CA TYR A 112 12.99 1.98 1.72
C TYR A 112 14.21 2.35 2.59
N LYS A 113 15.17 1.42 2.75
CA LYS A 113 16.42 1.67 3.50
C LYS A 113 17.39 2.56 2.72
N LYS A 114 17.19 2.71 1.41
CA LYS A 114 17.95 3.60 0.54
C LYS A 114 17.28 4.96 0.34
N THR A 115 16.02 5.13 0.77
CA THR A 115 15.25 6.34 0.47
C THR A 115 15.91 7.55 1.12
N ASP A 116 16.40 8.46 0.29
CA ASP A 116 16.66 9.82 0.72
C ASP A 116 15.31 10.53 0.85
N ALA A 117 15.04 11.11 2.02
CA ALA A 117 13.74 11.70 2.36
C ALA A 117 13.29 12.87 1.45
N GLU A 118 14.11 13.27 0.48
CA GLU A 118 13.99 14.48 -0.33
C GLU A 118 13.40 14.26 -1.72
N ASN A 119 12.92 13.06 -2.10
CA ASN A 119 12.30 12.85 -3.42
C ASN A 119 10.77 13.12 -3.39
N PRO A 120 10.27 14.21 -3.99
CA PRO A 120 8.87 14.62 -3.88
C PRO A 120 7.97 14.04 -4.99
N TYR A 121 8.46 13.06 -5.76
CA TYR A 121 7.76 12.56 -6.94
C TYR A 121 7.33 11.09 -6.83
N ASP A 122 6.11 10.83 -7.30
CA ASP A 122 5.54 9.49 -7.44
C ASP A 122 5.72 8.97 -8.87
N GLY A 123 5.86 7.64 -9.01
CA GLY A 123 6.09 6.96 -10.29
C GLY A 123 7.56 6.90 -10.74
N GLY A 124 7.77 6.76 -12.05
CA GLY A 124 9.08 6.56 -12.69
C GLY A 124 9.27 5.15 -13.28
N THR A 125 10.34 4.99 -14.08
CA THR A 125 10.78 3.68 -14.60
C THR A 125 11.29 2.79 -13.48
N GLU A 126 11.35 1.48 -13.70
CA GLU A 126 11.86 0.52 -12.71
C GLU A 126 13.27 0.86 -12.21
N GLU A 127 14.15 1.38 -13.07
CA GLU A 127 15.49 1.85 -12.68
C GLU A 127 15.41 3.04 -11.72
N GLU A 128 14.57 4.03 -12.03
CA GLU A 128 14.37 5.22 -11.19
C GLU A 128 13.75 4.84 -9.84
N LEU A 129 12.87 3.82 -9.81
CA LEU A 129 12.32 3.27 -8.57
C LEU A 129 13.42 2.67 -7.68
N ILE A 130 14.38 1.96 -8.27
CA ILE A 130 15.53 1.40 -7.55
C ILE A 130 16.44 2.52 -7.04
N GLU A 131 16.75 3.50 -7.91
CA GLU A 131 17.64 4.63 -7.60
C GLU A 131 17.11 5.43 -6.41
N LYS A 132 15.82 5.77 -6.41
CA LYS A 132 15.21 6.58 -5.33
C LYS A 132 14.94 5.81 -4.03
N GLY A 133 15.09 4.50 -4.03
CA GLY A 133 14.65 3.65 -2.91
C GLY A 133 13.13 3.70 -2.75
N GLU A 134 12.39 3.26 -3.77
CA GLU A 134 10.93 3.23 -3.75
C GLU A 134 10.36 2.47 -2.52
N HIS A 135 9.21 2.93 -2.03
CA HIS A 135 8.55 2.40 -0.84
C HIS A 135 7.01 2.33 -0.96
N LEU A 136 6.45 2.78 -2.08
CA LEU A 136 5.02 2.70 -2.39
C LEU A 136 4.64 1.32 -2.98
N CYS A 137 3.46 0.82 -2.63
CA CYS A 137 3.08 -0.57 -2.89
C CYS A 137 2.92 -0.90 -4.38
N GLU A 138 2.29 -0.01 -5.14
CA GLU A 138 2.04 -0.14 -6.57
C GLU A 138 3.34 -0.18 -7.37
N CYS A 139 4.24 0.76 -7.10
CA CYS A 139 5.55 0.84 -7.74
C CYS A 139 6.42 -0.37 -7.36
N LEU A 140 6.44 -0.79 -6.07
CA LEU A 140 7.17 -1.98 -5.65
C LEU A 140 6.59 -3.28 -6.24
N SER A 141 5.27 -3.38 -6.40
CA SER A 141 4.64 -4.54 -7.03
C SER A 141 5.00 -4.66 -8.49
N ARG A 142 4.94 -3.54 -9.22
CA ARG A 142 5.39 -3.45 -10.62
C ARG A 142 6.88 -3.80 -10.76
N LEU A 143 7.73 -3.21 -9.92
CA LEU A 143 9.17 -3.49 -9.91
C LEU A 143 9.47 -4.97 -9.60
N CYS A 144 8.78 -5.56 -8.63
CA CYS A 144 8.96 -6.96 -8.29
C CYS A 144 8.61 -7.87 -9.48
N VAL A 145 7.51 -7.59 -10.18
CA VAL A 145 7.12 -8.33 -11.40
C VAL A 145 8.18 -8.16 -12.49
N ALA A 146 8.64 -6.93 -12.75
CA ALA A 146 9.70 -6.65 -13.73
C ALA A 146 10.98 -7.47 -13.48
N LEU A 147 11.50 -7.44 -12.25
CA LEU A 147 12.72 -8.17 -11.89
C LEU A 147 12.53 -9.69 -11.96
N CYS A 148 11.34 -10.19 -11.63
CA CYS A 148 11.00 -11.62 -11.77
C CYS A 148 10.95 -12.04 -13.25
N GLU A 149 10.46 -11.16 -14.13
CA GLU A 149 10.37 -11.45 -15.56
C GLU A 149 11.76 -11.71 -16.17
N ILE A 150 12.78 -10.96 -15.74
CA ILE A 150 14.18 -11.11 -16.18
C ILE A 150 14.74 -12.51 -15.86
N VAL A 151 14.29 -13.14 -14.77
CA VAL A 151 14.70 -14.50 -14.38
C VAL A 151 13.75 -15.59 -14.89
N GLY A 152 12.83 -15.25 -15.79
CA GLY A 152 11.88 -16.18 -16.39
C GLY A 152 10.73 -16.58 -15.46
N ILE A 153 10.42 -15.77 -14.44
CA ILE A 153 9.26 -15.98 -13.55
C ILE A 153 8.16 -15.03 -14.00
N ALA A 154 7.04 -15.61 -14.46
CA ALA A 154 5.87 -14.81 -14.81
C ALA A 154 5.26 -14.17 -13.55
N GLY A 155 4.85 -12.91 -13.67
CA GLY A 155 4.24 -12.16 -12.57
C GLY A 155 3.08 -11.31 -13.03
N ARG A 156 2.22 -10.93 -12.08
CA ARG A 156 1.07 -10.04 -12.27
C ARG A 156 0.84 -9.22 -11.02
N ILE A 157 0.25 -8.04 -11.17
CA ILE A 157 -0.03 -7.16 -10.04
C ILE A 157 -1.43 -7.46 -9.50
N ILE A 158 -1.57 -7.49 -8.19
CA ILE A 158 -2.85 -7.67 -7.49
C ILE A 158 -3.24 -6.34 -6.86
N THR A 159 -4.51 -5.97 -6.99
CA THR A 159 -5.08 -4.81 -6.31
C THR A 159 -6.18 -5.28 -5.35
N HIS A 160 -6.01 -4.98 -4.07
CA HIS A 160 -7.05 -5.06 -3.05
C HIS A 160 -7.76 -3.69 -3.01
N VAL A 161 -8.87 -3.55 -3.72
CA VAL A 161 -9.46 -2.25 -4.06
C VAL A 161 -10.06 -1.53 -2.86
N GLY A 162 -10.72 -2.22 -1.94
CA GLY A 162 -11.18 -1.66 -0.67
C GLY A 162 -10.08 -1.61 0.39
N GLY A 163 -9.13 -2.55 0.37
CA GLY A 163 -8.01 -2.56 1.29
C GLY A 163 -7.01 -1.42 1.04
N GLY A 164 -7.04 -0.81 -0.15
CA GLY A 164 -6.13 0.25 -0.57
C GLY A 164 -4.69 -0.26 -0.62
N HIS A 165 -4.46 -1.42 -1.24
CA HIS A 165 -3.14 -2.06 -1.25
C HIS A 165 -2.88 -2.79 -2.56
N LEU A 166 -1.64 -2.70 -3.05
CA LEU A 166 -1.18 -3.40 -4.24
C LEU A 166 -0.04 -4.36 -3.89
N THR A 167 -0.09 -5.54 -4.47
CA THR A 167 0.89 -6.63 -4.29
C THR A 167 1.12 -7.32 -5.64
N CYS A 168 1.78 -8.47 -5.64
CA CYS A 168 1.91 -9.29 -6.85
C CYS A 168 1.63 -10.77 -6.59
N GLU A 169 1.30 -11.47 -7.68
CA GLU A 169 1.44 -12.92 -7.74
C GLU A 169 2.54 -13.28 -8.70
N LEU A 170 3.32 -14.30 -8.34
CA LEU A 170 4.42 -14.83 -9.12
C LEU A 170 4.18 -16.32 -9.40
N TYR A 171 4.45 -16.76 -10.61
CA TYR A 171 4.30 -18.16 -11.01
C TYR A 171 5.61 -18.92 -10.72
N VAL A 172 5.69 -19.50 -9.53
CA VAL A 172 6.88 -20.16 -8.98
C VAL A 172 6.64 -21.66 -8.85
N ASP A 173 7.58 -22.47 -9.32
CA ASP A 173 7.57 -23.93 -9.20
C ASP A 173 6.25 -24.56 -9.70
N GLY A 174 5.70 -23.98 -10.78
CA GLY A 174 4.47 -24.43 -11.44
C GLY A 174 3.16 -24.01 -10.77
N LYS A 175 3.18 -23.06 -9.82
CA LYS A 175 1.99 -22.56 -9.13
C LYS A 175 2.04 -21.03 -8.96
N TRP A 176 0.87 -20.40 -8.92
CA TRP A 176 0.76 -18.99 -8.53
C TRP A 176 0.92 -18.86 -7.02
N GLY A 177 1.73 -17.89 -6.58
CA GLY A 177 1.91 -17.54 -5.18
C GLY A 177 1.78 -16.04 -4.94
N TYR A 178 1.15 -15.66 -3.84
CA TYR A 178 1.00 -14.29 -3.37
C TYR A 178 2.28 -13.77 -2.72
N PHE A 179 2.70 -12.57 -3.12
CA PHE A 179 3.84 -11.85 -2.54
C PHE A 179 3.50 -10.37 -2.37
N ASP A 180 3.72 -9.84 -1.17
CA ASP A 180 3.70 -8.41 -0.86
C ASP A 180 5.14 -7.90 -0.81
N PRO A 181 5.67 -7.30 -1.88
CA PRO A 181 7.04 -6.80 -1.91
C PRO A 181 7.25 -5.55 -1.04
N ARG A 182 6.19 -4.91 -0.53
CA ARG A 182 6.34 -3.77 0.39
C ARG A 182 6.52 -4.24 1.83
N ALA A 183 5.80 -5.28 2.23
CA ALA A 183 5.81 -5.80 3.59
C ALA A 183 6.69 -7.04 3.78
N GLY A 184 7.09 -7.74 2.71
CA GLY A 184 7.75 -9.04 2.79
C GLY A 184 6.80 -10.17 3.19
N ILE A 185 5.51 -10.07 2.85
CA ILE A 185 4.50 -11.08 3.19
C ILE A 185 4.34 -12.05 2.03
N PHE A 186 4.30 -13.34 2.37
CA PHE A 186 3.85 -14.43 1.52
C PHE A 186 3.28 -15.50 2.45
N PHE A 187 2.53 -16.45 1.91
CA PHE A 187 1.89 -17.48 2.71
C PHE A 187 2.17 -18.85 2.13
N LEU A 188 2.58 -19.80 2.98
CA LEU A 188 2.78 -21.18 2.60
C LEU A 188 1.55 -22.02 2.94
N LYS A 189 1.24 -22.96 2.06
CA LYS A 189 0.30 -24.05 2.31
C LYS A 189 0.97 -25.13 3.14
N SER A 190 0.18 -26.10 3.61
CA SER A 190 0.67 -27.26 4.36
C SER A 190 1.66 -28.13 3.58
N ASP A 191 1.61 -28.10 2.24
CA ASP A 191 2.54 -28.79 1.36
C ASP A 191 3.87 -28.02 1.11
N GLY A 192 4.03 -26.85 1.74
CA GLY A 192 5.20 -25.98 1.60
C GLY A 192 5.20 -25.09 0.36
N ASN A 193 4.21 -25.20 -0.54
CA ASN A 193 4.11 -24.29 -1.68
C ASN A 193 3.48 -22.96 -1.27
N VAL A 194 3.85 -21.88 -1.97
CA VAL A 194 3.21 -20.57 -1.78
C VAL A 194 1.73 -20.65 -2.19
N ALA A 195 0.85 -20.03 -1.41
CA ALA A 195 -0.56 -19.91 -1.69
C ALA A 195 -0.83 -18.71 -2.63
N SER A 196 -1.68 -18.91 -3.62
CA SER A 196 -2.22 -17.83 -4.45
C SER A 196 -3.23 -16.96 -3.69
N VAL A 197 -3.57 -15.79 -4.25
CA VAL A 197 -4.66 -14.94 -3.73
C VAL A 197 -5.97 -15.72 -3.66
N TYR A 198 -6.29 -16.48 -4.71
CA TYR A 198 -7.53 -17.27 -4.76
C TYR A 198 -7.54 -18.36 -3.70
N GLU A 199 -6.44 -19.09 -3.50
CA GLU A 199 -6.34 -20.11 -2.45
C GLU A 199 -6.50 -19.50 -1.05
N ILE A 200 -5.96 -18.30 -0.80
CA ILE A 200 -6.10 -17.61 0.50
C ILE A 200 -7.54 -17.10 0.69
N LEU A 201 -8.20 -16.59 -0.36
CA LEU A 201 -9.61 -16.20 -0.31
C LEU A 201 -10.52 -17.38 0.03
N CYS A 202 -10.25 -18.56 -0.54
CA CYS A 202 -10.99 -19.78 -0.27
C CYS A 202 -10.67 -20.38 1.11
N ASN A 203 -9.46 -20.16 1.63
CA ASN A 203 -9.04 -20.66 2.93
C ASN A 203 -8.17 -19.64 3.71
N PRO A 204 -8.79 -18.65 4.38
CA PRO A 204 -8.05 -17.63 5.10
C PRO A 204 -7.22 -18.14 6.29
N GLU A 205 -7.49 -19.35 6.79
CA GLU A 205 -6.72 -19.97 7.89
C GLU A 205 -5.25 -20.20 7.52
N ILE A 206 -4.93 -20.25 6.21
CA ILE A 206 -3.56 -20.25 5.70
C ILE A 206 -2.77 -19.09 6.34
N ILE A 207 -3.35 -17.92 6.54
CA ILE A 207 -2.68 -16.75 7.13
C ILE A 207 -2.17 -17.05 8.55
N ASP A 208 -2.91 -17.83 9.33
CA ASP A 208 -2.54 -18.11 10.73
C ASP A 208 -1.55 -19.28 10.85
N ALA A 209 -1.61 -20.23 9.90
CA ALA A 209 -0.82 -21.46 9.86
C ALA A 209 0.61 -21.27 9.30
N GLN A 210 1.27 -20.15 9.60
CA GLN A 210 2.60 -19.85 9.06
C GLN A 210 3.74 -20.25 10.00
N PRO A 211 4.84 -20.86 9.48
CA PRO A 211 6.01 -21.16 10.29
C PRO A 211 6.76 -19.88 10.70
N GLN A 212 7.48 -19.94 11.81
CA GLN A 212 8.12 -18.74 12.39
C GLN A 212 9.09 -18.03 11.43
N TRP A 213 9.78 -18.78 10.58
CA TRP A 213 10.72 -18.18 9.63
C TRP A 213 10.00 -17.30 8.59
N VAL A 214 8.78 -17.64 8.16
CA VAL A 214 7.97 -16.78 7.29
C VAL A 214 7.56 -15.50 8.02
N LYS A 215 7.15 -15.62 9.29
CA LYS A 215 6.79 -14.46 10.12
C LYS A 215 7.97 -13.49 10.32
N ASN A 216 9.18 -14.02 10.38
CA ASN A 216 10.41 -13.23 10.52
C ASN A 216 10.80 -12.48 9.24
N GLU A 217 10.17 -12.75 8.08
CA GLU A 217 10.44 -12.04 6.83
C GLU A 217 9.72 -10.70 6.69
N VAL A 218 8.83 -10.39 7.62
CA VAL A 218 8.15 -9.10 7.62
C VAL A 218 9.16 -7.98 7.74
N SER A 219 9.03 -6.98 6.87
CA SER A 219 9.83 -5.76 6.91
C SER A 219 9.79 -5.15 8.31
N ALA A 220 10.93 -4.64 8.78
CA ALA A 220 11.04 -3.98 10.08
C ALA A 220 10.09 -2.77 10.28
N ARG A 221 9.42 -2.32 9.22
CA ARG A 221 8.35 -1.31 9.26
C ARG A 221 7.04 -1.82 9.87
N TRP A 222 6.87 -3.14 10.01
CA TRP A 222 5.63 -3.78 10.40
C TRP A 222 5.87 -4.95 11.34
N THR A 223 4.82 -5.36 12.06
CA THR A 223 4.78 -6.65 12.76
C THR A 223 4.00 -7.67 11.95
N TRP A 224 4.25 -8.96 12.20
CA TRP A 224 3.47 -10.04 11.61
C TRP A 224 2.00 -9.92 11.99
N GLU A 225 1.71 -9.69 13.27
CA GLU A 225 0.36 -9.63 13.82
C GLU A 225 -0.46 -8.52 13.15
N PHE A 226 0.15 -7.35 12.96
CA PHE A 226 -0.49 -6.23 12.27
C PHE A 226 -0.81 -6.58 10.81
N ARG A 227 0.15 -7.13 10.07
CA ARG A 227 -0.05 -7.46 8.64
C ARG A 227 -1.02 -8.63 8.45
N ALA A 228 -0.91 -9.68 9.26
CA ALA A 228 -1.83 -10.82 9.24
C ALA A 228 -3.27 -10.37 9.56
N LYS A 229 -3.44 -9.50 10.56
CA LYS A 229 -4.75 -8.88 10.87
C LYS A 229 -5.30 -8.09 9.68
N ARG A 230 -4.48 -7.22 9.07
CA ARG A 230 -4.88 -6.44 7.88
C ARG A 230 -5.26 -7.35 6.70
N CYS A 231 -4.50 -8.41 6.47
CA CYS A 231 -4.80 -9.39 5.43
C CYS A 231 -6.18 -10.03 5.63
N LYS A 232 -6.49 -10.48 6.86
CA LYS A 232 -7.78 -11.12 7.17
C LYS A 232 -8.96 -10.15 7.15
N GLN A 233 -8.78 -8.93 7.65
CA GLN A 233 -9.87 -7.96 7.81
C GLN A 233 -10.21 -7.20 6.53
N PHE A 234 -9.24 -7.05 5.63
CA PHE A 234 -9.39 -6.24 4.42
C PHE A 234 -9.10 -7.06 3.18
N PHE A 235 -7.84 -7.47 2.97
CA PHE A 235 -7.36 -7.94 1.66
C PHE A 235 -7.96 -9.28 1.21
N PHE A 236 -8.25 -10.17 2.15
CA PHE A 236 -8.83 -11.48 1.90
C PHE A 236 -10.21 -11.64 2.55
N ASP A 237 -10.85 -10.52 2.90
CA ASP A 237 -12.25 -10.53 3.31
C ASP A 237 -13.14 -10.71 2.08
N LYS A 238 -14.23 -11.47 2.22
CA LYS A 238 -15.18 -11.74 1.11
C LYS A 238 -15.84 -10.51 0.50
N ARG A 239 -15.84 -9.37 1.20
CA ARG A 239 -16.39 -8.09 0.73
C ARG A 239 -15.40 -7.34 -0.15
N GLU A 240 -14.11 -7.65 -0.03
CA GLU A 240 -13.06 -7.05 -0.85
C GLU A 240 -13.31 -7.27 -2.34
N VAL A 241 -12.89 -6.30 -3.14
CA VAL A 241 -12.82 -6.44 -4.60
C VAL A 241 -11.36 -6.61 -4.98
N ASN A 242 -11.03 -7.82 -5.44
CA ASN A 242 -9.68 -8.15 -5.88
C ASN A 242 -9.61 -8.05 -7.41
N THR A 243 -8.57 -7.39 -7.94
CA THR A 243 -8.31 -7.35 -9.38
C THR A 243 -6.88 -7.77 -9.71
N VAL A 244 -6.70 -8.32 -10.89
CA VAL A 244 -5.42 -8.77 -11.43
C VAL A 244 -5.04 -7.90 -12.62
N LYS A 245 -3.86 -7.29 -12.59
CA LYS A 245 -3.35 -6.40 -13.65
C LYS A 245 -2.20 -7.10 -14.38
N PRO A 246 -2.27 -7.26 -15.71
CA PRO A 246 -1.11 -7.70 -16.49
C PRO A 246 -0.05 -6.60 -16.47
N TYR A 247 1.22 -7.00 -16.36
CA TYR A 247 2.36 -6.11 -16.55
C TYR A 247 3.51 -6.92 -17.19
N SER A 248 4.29 -6.24 -18.03
CA SER A 248 5.39 -6.82 -18.81
C SER A 248 6.41 -5.74 -19.12
N LEU A 249 7.69 -6.05 -18.97
CA LEU A 249 8.76 -5.20 -19.47
C LEU A 249 8.70 -5.03 -21.00
N SER A 250 8.14 -6.02 -21.70
CA SER A 250 7.89 -5.95 -23.15
C SER A 250 6.84 -4.90 -23.57
N ASP A 251 6.07 -4.36 -22.62
CA ASP A 251 5.02 -3.37 -22.89
C ASP A 251 5.47 -1.94 -22.57
N CYS A 252 6.73 -1.75 -22.11
CA CYS A 252 7.23 -0.46 -21.63
C CYS A 252 7.08 0.68 -22.65
N ASP A 253 7.30 0.41 -23.94
CA ASP A 253 7.16 1.44 -24.99
C ASP A 253 5.73 1.97 -25.16
N SER A 254 4.74 1.24 -24.64
CA SER A 254 3.32 1.63 -24.69
C SER A 254 2.82 2.35 -23.42
N LEU A 255 3.69 2.50 -22.42
CA LEU A 255 3.36 3.00 -21.09
C LEU A 255 4.06 4.34 -20.81
N ASP A 256 3.39 5.22 -20.08
CA ASP A 256 3.92 6.53 -19.70
C ASP A 256 4.60 6.43 -18.33
N PHE A 257 5.94 6.49 -18.28
CA PHE A 257 6.70 6.45 -17.03
C PHE A 257 7.01 7.83 -16.46
N SER A 258 6.31 8.88 -16.89
CA SER A 258 6.49 10.22 -16.32
C SER A 258 6.23 10.23 -14.81
N LYS A 259 6.95 11.11 -14.12
CA LYS A 259 6.83 11.35 -12.69
C LYS A 259 5.76 12.40 -12.43
N ARG A 260 5.04 12.28 -11.32
CA ARG A 260 4.08 13.28 -10.85
C ARG A 260 4.55 13.91 -9.56
N THR A 261 4.28 15.20 -9.41
CA THR A 261 4.45 15.88 -8.11
C THR A 261 3.20 15.75 -7.28
N PHE A 262 3.40 15.79 -5.97
CA PHE A 262 2.30 15.94 -5.02
C PHE A 262 1.38 17.14 -5.30
N GLU A 263 1.94 18.27 -5.80
CA GLU A 263 1.14 19.44 -6.17
C GLU A 263 0.18 19.13 -7.33
N GLN A 264 0.63 18.37 -8.34
CA GLN A 264 -0.21 17.94 -9.45
C GLN A 264 -1.32 17.01 -8.98
N GLU A 265 -0.99 16.04 -8.13
CA GLU A 265 -1.96 15.11 -7.52
C GLU A 265 -3.04 15.84 -6.73
N TRP A 266 -2.63 16.81 -5.90
CA TRP A 266 -3.56 17.61 -5.11
C TRP A 266 -4.48 18.44 -6.01
N LYS A 267 -3.92 19.08 -7.03
CA LYS A 267 -4.69 19.84 -8.02
C LYS A 267 -5.70 18.96 -8.76
N ASP A 268 -5.38 17.68 -8.95
CA ASP A 268 -6.25 16.69 -9.58
C ASP A 268 -7.28 16.08 -8.60
N GLY A 269 -7.37 16.59 -7.37
CA GLY A 269 -8.42 16.26 -6.41
C GLY A 269 -8.12 15.04 -5.53
N LEU A 270 -6.84 14.75 -5.26
CA LEU A 270 -6.45 13.67 -4.37
C LEU A 270 -7.04 13.82 -2.95
N ASP A 271 -7.14 15.04 -2.43
CA ASP A 271 -7.71 15.32 -1.11
C ASP A 271 -9.19 14.92 -1.02
N VAL A 272 -9.99 15.35 -2.01
CA VAL A 272 -11.42 15.07 -2.08
C VAL A 272 -11.67 13.57 -2.33
N THR A 273 -10.89 12.96 -3.22
CA THR A 273 -11.04 11.53 -3.52
C THR A 273 -10.57 10.65 -2.37
N GLY A 274 -9.51 11.04 -1.64
CA GLY A 274 -9.01 10.31 -0.48
C GLY A 274 -9.99 10.26 0.68
N GLU A 275 -10.73 11.34 0.94
CA GLU A 275 -11.78 11.37 1.97
C GLU A 275 -12.93 10.42 1.61
N LYS A 276 -13.48 10.56 0.38
CA LYS A 276 -14.54 9.67 -0.14
C LYS A 276 -14.11 8.22 -0.15
N TYR A 277 -12.86 7.95 -0.49
CA TYR A 277 -12.32 6.60 -0.52
C TYR A 277 -12.32 6.00 0.88
N SER A 278 -11.87 6.75 1.89
CA SER A 278 -11.89 6.29 3.29
C SER A 278 -13.31 6.00 3.79
N GLU A 279 -14.28 6.86 3.46
CA GLU A 279 -15.71 6.62 3.76
C GLU A 279 -16.23 5.32 3.11
N ALA A 280 -15.91 5.11 1.84
CA ALA A 280 -16.31 3.93 1.10
C ALA A 280 -15.67 2.65 1.64
N ILE A 281 -14.42 2.71 2.12
CA ILE A 281 -13.75 1.58 2.81
C ILE A 281 -14.51 1.21 4.07
N CYS A 282 -14.84 2.19 4.93
CA CYS A 282 -15.60 1.93 6.14
C CYS A 282 -16.97 1.31 5.83
N LYS A 283 -17.67 1.84 4.82
CA LYS A 283 -18.94 1.28 4.35
C LYS A 283 -18.79 -0.16 3.86
N LEU A 284 -17.77 -0.45 3.05
CA LEU A 284 -17.51 -1.79 2.51
C LEU A 284 -17.27 -2.81 3.63
N PHE A 285 -16.47 -2.45 4.62
CA PHE A 285 -16.08 -3.34 5.72
C PHE A 285 -16.97 -3.23 6.97
N MET A 286 -18.07 -2.49 6.90
CA MET A 286 -18.99 -2.24 8.02
C MET A 286 -18.24 -1.74 9.27
N LEU A 287 -17.32 -0.81 9.05
CA LEU A 287 -16.59 -0.13 10.10
C LEU A 287 -17.28 1.19 10.41
N ASP A 288 -17.26 1.59 11.67
CA ASP A 288 -17.71 2.92 12.06
C ASP A 288 -16.78 3.96 11.42
N TYR A 289 -17.33 4.79 10.53
CA TYR A 289 -16.62 5.94 10.00
C TYR A 289 -16.69 7.07 11.02
N GLU A 290 -15.74 7.09 11.94
CA GLU A 290 -15.48 8.29 12.73
C GLU A 290 -14.58 9.20 11.90
N LYS A 291 -15.17 10.29 11.37
CA LYS A 291 -14.40 11.36 10.73
C LYS A 291 -13.35 11.82 11.74
N GLN A 292 -12.08 11.52 11.48
CA GLN A 292 -10.99 11.70 12.44
C GLN A 292 -10.72 13.18 12.72
N ASN A 293 -11.54 13.77 13.57
CA ASN A 293 -11.13 14.82 14.49
C ASN A 293 -10.86 14.09 15.81
N PRO A 294 -9.65 13.59 16.07
CA PRO A 294 -9.38 12.96 17.35
C PRO A 294 -9.57 14.01 18.45
N HIS A 295 -10.69 13.87 19.16
CA HIS A 295 -11.01 14.64 20.35
C HIS A 295 -10.51 13.84 21.53
N PHE A 296 -9.49 14.34 22.22
CA PHE A 296 -9.00 13.77 23.46
C PHE A 296 -9.50 14.64 24.63
N GLU A 297 -10.19 14.03 25.59
CA GLU A 297 -10.49 14.69 26.85
C GLU A 297 -9.42 14.29 27.87
N PHE A 298 -8.77 15.28 28.50
CA PHE A 298 -7.94 15.04 29.67
C PHE A 298 -8.34 15.98 30.80
N ASN A 299 -8.16 15.51 32.04
CA ASN A 299 -8.45 16.29 33.24
C ASN A 299 -7.13 16.78 33.84
N VAL A 300 -7.03 18.07 34.14
CA VAL A 300 -5.94 18.61 34.95
C VAL A 300 -6.47 18.75 36.37
N GLU A 301 -5.85 18.09 37.34
CA GLU A 301 -6.30 18.10 38.74
C GLU A 301 -6.36 19.53 39.32
N ASN A 302 -7.27 19.73 40.27
CA ASN A 302 -7.43 21.02 40.93
C ASN A 302 -6.16 21.43 41.68
N GLY A 303 -5.68 22.64 41.42
CA GLY A 303 -4.44 23.16 42.01
C GLY A 303 -3.18 22.91 41.19
N CYS A 304 -3.24 22.11 40.12
CA CYS A 304 -2.14 22.01 39.17
C CYS A 304 -2.15 23.23 38.23
N GLN A 305 -1.03 23.95 38.21
CA GLN A 305 -0.76 25.02 37.26
C GLN A 305 0.41 24.58 36.41
N ILE A 306 0.22 24.43 35.10
CA ILE A 306 1.33 24.08 34.21
C ILE A 306 2.02 25.38 33.81
N THR A 307 3.10 25.73 34.50
CA THR A 307 3.81 27.02 34.38
C THR A 307 5.05 26.98 33.50
N THR A 308 5.52 25.79 33.11
CA THR A 308 6.64 25.58 32.20
C THR A 308 6.13 25.12 30.84
N PRO A 309 6.81 25.45 29.72
CA PRO A 309 6.48 24.86 28.43
C PRO A 309 6.59 23.33 28.53
N TYR A 310 5.47 22.66 28.34
CA TYR A 310 5.36 21.20 28.31
C TYR A 310 5.29 20.76 26.86
N THR A 311 5.81 19.59 26.59
CA THR A 311 5.97 19.01 25.26
C THR A 311 4.86 17.99 25.06
N VAL A 312 3.86 18.30 24.23
CA VAL A 312 2.80 17.34 23.90
C VAL A 312 3.30 16.40 22.82
N TYR A 313 3.73 15.21 23.23
CA TYR A 313 4.09 14.15 22.29
C TYR A 313 2.83 13.52 21.70
N ALA A 314 2.59 13.75 20.41
CA ALA A 314 1.75 12.84 19.63
C ALA A 314 2.62 11.64 19.21
N VAL A 315 2.26 10.44 19.66
CA VAL A 315 2.90 9.21 19.18
C VAL A 315 1.82 8.41 18.47
N GLY A 316 1.92 8.31 17.14
CA GLY A 316 1.06 7.40 16.38
C GLY A 316 1.44 5.97 16.75
N LYS A 317 0.57 5.25 17.44
CA LYS A 317 0.89 3.92 17.99
C LYS A 317 1.10 2.88 16.89
N ASP A 318 0.52 3.10 15.70
CA ASP A 318 0.54 2.15 14.59
C ASP A 318 0.58 2.82 13.19
N ILE A 319 0.92 4.11 13.11
CA ILE A 319 0.68 4.93 11.89
C ILE A 319 1.90 5.76 11.49
N GLY A 320 2.22 5.81 10.20
CA GLY A 320 3.03 6.91 9.65
C GLY A 320 2.44 8.29 9.98
N PHE A 321 3.19 9.21 10.59
CA PHE A 321 2.71 10.58 10.80
C PHE A 321 2.23 11.20 9.48
N PRO A 322 0.99 11.75 9.40
CA PRO A 322 0.52 12.43 8.20
C PRO A 322 1.47 13.58 7.85
N THR A 323 1.78 13.75 6.57
CA THR A 323 2.50 14.93 6.09
C THR A 323 1.51 16.10 6.10
N GLY A 324 1.65 17.02 7.06
CA GLY A 324 0.70 18.11 7.27
C GLY A 324 1.04 19.02 8.44
N GLU A 325 0.16 20.01 8.66
CA GLU A 325 0.10 20.79 9.90
C GLU A 325 -0.95 20.15 10.83
N VAL A 326 -0.55 19.77 12.04
CA VAL A 326 -1.48 19.37 13.11
C VAL A 326 -1.71 20.58 13.99
N LYS A 327 -2.94 21.08 14.03
CA LYS A 327 -3.34 22.15 14.92
C LYS A 327 -3.90 21.58 16.21
N PHE A 328 -3.57 22.18 17.33
CA PHE A 328 -4.03 21.77 18.64
C PHE A 328 -4.94 22.86 19.20
N TYR A 329 -6.12 22.45 19.68
CA TYR A 329 -7.09 23.33 20.29
C TYR A 329 -7.40 22.89 21.70
N ILE A 330 -7.55 23.84 22.61
CA ILE A 330 -8.04 23.60 23.97
C ILE A 330 -9.33 24.37 24.16
N ASN A 331 -10.41 23.66 24.49
CA ASN A 331 -11.76 24.22 24.64
C ASN A 331 -12.20 25.06 23.42
N GLY A 332 -11.82 24.63 22.22
CA GLY A 332 -12.16 25.28 20.96
C GLY A 332 -11.25 26.46 20.56
N GLN A 333 -10.27 26.83 21.37
CA GLN A 333 -9.28 27.85 21.03
C GLN A 333 -7.99 27.19 20.51
N GLU A 334 -7.47 27.61 19.36
CA GLU A 334 -6.16 27.16 18.86
C GLU A 334 -5.07 27.58 19.85
N VAL A 335 -4.27 26.62 20.28
CA VAL A 335 -3.20 26.82 21.27
C VAL A 335 -1.82 26.52 20.70
N GLY A 336 -1.73 25.92 19.52
CA GLY A 336 -0.48 25.71 18.80
C GLY A 336 -0.70 24.90 17.53
N SER A 337 0.32 24.86 16.68
CA SER A 337 0.34 23.99 15.52
C SER A 337 1.71 23.35 15.33
N MET A 338 1.73 22.24 14.61
CA MET A 338 2.92 21.44 14.37
C MET A 338 2.94 21.02 12.91
N ARG A 339 3.90 21.51 12.16
CA ARG A 339 4.13 21.06 10.79
C ARG A 339 5.18 19.96 10.79
N LYS A 340 4.90 18.83 10.14
CA LYS A 340 5.93 17.78 9.97
C LYS A 340 7.18 18.43 9.33
N PRO A 341 8.37 18.33 9.94
CA PRO A 341 9.59 18.81 9.29
C PRO A 341 9.80 18.02 8.00
N GLU A 342 10.23 18.68 6.92
CA GLU A 342 10.50 18.05 5.61
C GLU A 342 11.51 16.89 5.69
N LYS A 343 12.29 16.79 6.78
CA LYS A 343 13.41 15.86 6.97
C LYS A 343 13.22 14.85 8.10
N PHE A 344 12.15 14.05 8.06
CA PHE A 344 11.97 12.97 9.05
C PHE A 344 11.80 11.59 8.38
N ALA A 345 12.90 10.84 8.33
CA ALA A 345 12.95 9.42 8.02
C ALA A 345 13.35 8.65 9.29
N GLY A 346 12.40 7.94 9.91
CA GLY A 346 12.63 7.12 11.10
C GLY A 346 11.34 6.55 11.68
N SER A 347 11.43 5.38 12.34
CA SER A 347 10.33 4.74 13.05
C SER A 347 9.76 5.67 14.14
N LEU A 348 8.42 5.67 14.25
CA LEU A 348 7.63 6.50 15.15
C LEU A 348 7.82 6.16 16.64
N GLN A 349 8.95 6.55 17.22
CA GLN A 349 9.12 6.57 18.68
C GLN A 349 9.63 7.90 19.23
N LYS A 350 9.87 8.90 18.37
CA LYS A 350 10.18 10.26 18.83
C LYS A 350 8.93 11.11 18.70
N GLY A 351 8.29 11.39 19.83
CA GLY A 351 7.22 12.37 19.86
C GLY A 351 7.75 13.76 19.50
N PHE A 352 6.83 14.65 19.14
CA PHE A 352 7.12 16.03 18.80
C PHE A 352 6.79 16.99 19.96
N PRO A 353 7.66 17.95 20.31
CA PRO A 353 7.31 19.01 21.25
C PRO A 353 6.35 20.02 20.62
N LEU A 354 5.15 20.10 21.18
CA LEU A 354 4.31 21.29 21.06
C LEU A 354 4.58 22.19 22.27
N THR A 355 5.12 23.38 22.07
CA THR A 355 5.20 24.40 23.12
C THR A 355 3.87 25.14 23.19
N LEU A 356 3.25 25.18 24.36
CA LEU A 356 2.00 25.92 24.58
C LEU A 356 2.31 27.26 25.22
N ASP A 357 2.02 28.35 24.50
CA ASP A 357 2.37 29.73 24.90
C ASP A 357 1.42 30.31 25.97
N LYS A 358 0.44 29.53 26.44
CA LYS A 358 -0.53 29.96 27.45
C LYS A 358 -0.55 29.01 28.65
N ALA A 359 -0.48 29.59 29.84
CA ALA A 359 -0.67 28.87 31.09
C ALA A 359 -2.09 28.28 31.14
N ILE A 360 -2.19 26.98 31.39
CA ILE A 360 -3.46 26.29 31.66
C ILE A 360 -3.66 26.28 33.17
N THR A 361 -4.84 26.71 33.62
CA THR A 361 -5.26 26.66 35.03
C THR A 361 -5.95 25.33 35.35
N SER A 362 -6.37 25.11 36.59
CA SER A 362 -7.12 23.91 36.96
C SER A 362 -8.48 23.83 36.25
N GLY A 363 -8.81 22.67 35.66
CA GLY A 363 -10.08 22.47 34.97
C GLY A 363 -10.14 21.21 34.11
N LYS A 364 -11.32 20.92 33.57
CA LYS A 364 -11.52 19.91 32.53
C LYS A 364 -11.30 20.56 31.16
N TYR A 365 -10.40 20.00 30.35
CA TYR A 365 -10.04 20.54 29.06
C TYR A 365 -10.31 19.52 27.96
N LYS A 366 -10.86 20.00 26.84
CA LYS A 366 -10.94 19.22 25.61
C LYS A 366 -9.77 19.61 24.72
N LEU A 367 -8.84 18.70 24.50
CA LEU A 367 -7.80 18.87 23.50
C LEU A 367 -8.29 18.24 22.19
N ARG A 368 -8.42 19.08 21.17
CA ARG A 368 -8.69 18.63 19.82
C ARG A 368 -7.39 18.76 19.04
N ALA A 369 -6.90 17.65 18.49
CA ALA A 369 -5.92 17.72 17.42
C ALA A 369 -6.69 17.72 16.09
N GLU A 370 -6.55 18.79 15.32
CA GLU A 370 -7.05 18.84 13.95
C GLU A 370 -5.86 18.62 13.03
N ILE A 371 -5.86 17.50 12.32
CA ILE A 371 -4.85 17.24 11.31
C ILE A 371 -5.29 18.01 10.06
N VAL A 372 -4.62 19.12 9.80
CA VAL A 372 -4.77 19.91 8.57
C VAL A 372 -3.89 19.28 7.47
N ALA A 373 -4.06 17.98 7.19
CA ALA A 373 -3.62 17.29 5.97
C ALA A 373 -3.95 15.77 5.93
N LYS A 374 -3.89 15.23 4.71
CA LYS A 374 -3.93 13.80 4.28
C LYS A 374 -5.07 12.96 4.91
N PRO A 375 -6.16 12.67 4.16
CA PRO A 375 -7.30 11.89 4.64
C PRO A 375 -7.05 10.40 4.93
N SER A 376 -5.85 9.87 4.71
CA SER A 376 -5.67 8.43 4.42
C SER A 376 -5.04 7.58 5.52
N VAL A 377 -5.03 8.00 6.79
CA VAL A 377 -4.47 7.14 7.85
C VAL A 377 -5.26 7.12 9.14
N CYS A 378 -5.71 5.92 9.52
CA CYS A 378 -6.39 5.63 10.78
C CYS A 378 -5.41 5.14 11.85
N GLY A 379 -5.52 5.62 13.08
CA GLY A 379 -4.99 4.94 14.26
C GLY A 379 -4.99 5.79 15.53
N GLU A 380 -4.43 5.22 16.59
CA GLU A 380 -4.43 5.82 17.93
C GLU A 380 -3.23 6.76 18.11
N VAL A 381 -3.49 7.95 18.67
CA VAL A 381 -2.44 8.87 19.15
C VAL A 381 -2.40 8.76 20.66
N GLU A 382 -1.27 8.31 21.19
CA GLU A 382 -1.00 8.36 22.63
C GLU A 382 -0.36 9.70 22.97
N ILE A 383 -0.97 10.42 23.92
CA ILE A 383 -0.47 11.71 24.43
C ILE A 383 0.11 11.47 25.81
N ILE A 384 1.43 11.65 25.93
CA ILE A 384 2.14 11.56 27.20
C ILE A 384 2.32 12.98 27.74
N ILE A 385 1.74 13.26 28.91
CA ILE A 385 1.93 14.51 29.65
C ILE A 385 2.98 14.22 30.72
N ASN A 386 4.18 14.79 30.56
CA ASN A 386 5.27 14.71 31.54
C ASN A 386 5.34 15.97 32.39
#